data_AF-A0A2J0N4G6-F1
#
_entry.id   AF-A0A2J0N4G6-F1
#
_cell.length_a   1.000
_cell.length_b   1.000
_cell.length_c   1.000
_cell.angle_alpha   90.00
_cell.angle_beta   90.00
_cell.angle_gamma   90.00
#
_symmetry.space_group_name_H-M   'P 1'
#
loop_
_entity.id
_entity.type
_entity.pdbx_description
1 polymer ?
#
loop_
_entity_poly.entity_id
_entity_poly.type
_entity_poly.pdbx_seq_one_letter_code
_entity_poly.pdbx_strand_id
1 'polypeptide(L)'
;NGHTYNHAAHNSNISGVYTLDISLNLNDFNPKYPKNPKTLGERIRKTRMDRGMKIKELAEIIGVTPDSIINWEIRGVKPRGRKLEKVKTFLEHSTLEIV
;
A
#
# COMPACT_ATOMS: atom_id res chain seq x y z
N ASN A 1 22.85 -22.56 -0.82
CA ASN A 1 21.44 -22.52 -0.36
C ASN A 1 21.14 -21.10 0.12
N GLY A 2 21.10 -20.06 -0.72
CA GLY A 2 19.95 -19.64 -1.57
C GLY A 2 18.84 -19.04 -0.69
N HIS A 3 18.41 -17.78 -0.71
CA HIS A 3 18.60 -16.63 -1.60
C HIS A 3 18.44 -15.33 -0.78
N THR A 4 19.34 -14.37 -0.95
CA THR A 4 19.21 -13.00 -0.40
C THR A 4 18.37 -12.16 -1.37
N TYR A 5 17.22 -11.64 -0.93
CA TYR A 5 16.40 -10.77 -1.76
C TYR A 5 16.99 -9.34 -1.76
N ASN A 6 17.52 -8.97 -2.92
CA ASN A 6 18.02 -7.63 -3.25
C ASN A 6 16.91 -6.58 -3.11
N HIS A 7 17.08 -5.60 -2.22
CA HIS A 7 16.35 -4.33 -2.25
C HIS A 7 17.25 -3.26 -2.88
N ALA A 8 17.41 -3.35 -4.21
CA ALA A 8 18.01 -2.29 -5.00
C ALA A 8 16.88 -1.42 -5.58
N ALA A 9 16.66 -0.27 -4.97
CA ALA A 9 16.09 0.90 -5.64
C ALA A 9 16.74 2.15 -5.04
N HIS A 10 18.07 2.20 -5.15
CA HIS A 10 18.83 3.43 -5.01
C HIS A 10 18.64 4.20 -6.33
N ASN A 11 17.73 5.16 -6.36
CA ASN A 11 17.53 5.99 -7.54
C ASN A 11 18.52 7.16 -7.48
N SER A 12 19.77 6.89 -7.85
CA SER A 12 20.77 7.93 -8.06
C SER A 12 20.76 8.36 -9.52
N ASN A 13 20.47 9.65 -9.72
CA ASN A 13 20.84 10.49 -10.86
C ASN A 13 21.71 9.83 -11.95
N ILE A 14 21.11 9.63 -13.13
CA ILE A 14 21.86 9.58 -14.39
C ILE A 14 21.51 10.86 -15.15
N SER A 15 22.42 11.83 -15.07
CA SER A 15 22.39 13.09 -15.82
C SER A 15 22.51 12.86 -17.32
N GLY A 16 21.56 13.38 -18.11
CA GLY A 16 21.72 13.55 -19.56
C GLY A 16 20.55 13.15 -20.46
N VAL A 17 19.41 12.73 -19.92
CA VAL A 17 18.24 12.35 -20.73
C VAL A 17 17.07 13.23 -20.29
N TYR A 18 16.33 13.82 -21.23
CA TYR A 18 15.13 14.60 -20.93
C TYR A 18 14.16 13.77 -20.08
N THR A 19 14.20 13.94 -18.77
CA THR A 19 13.17 13.41 -17.88
C THR A 19 12.04 14.40 -17.95
N LEU A 20 11.08 14.13 -18.84
CA LEU A 20 9.73 14.58 -18.58
C LEU A 20 9.39 13.99 -17.21
N ASP A 21 9.38 14.83 -16.17
CA ASP A 21 8.86 14.49 -14.85
C ASP A 21 7.35 14.29 -14.98
N ILE A 22 6.97 13.20 -15.65
CA ILE A 22 5.62 12.69 -15.60
C ILE A 22 5.60 11.92 -14.29
N SER A 23 5.02 12.53 -13.26
CA SER A 23 4.67 11.89 -12.01
C SER A 23 3.58 10.84 -12.27
N LEU A 24 3.95 9.75 -12.93
CA LEU A 24 3.07 8.62 -13.24
C LEU A 24 2.86 7.82 -11.96
N ASN A 25 1.61 7.78 -11.48
CA ASN A 25 1.23 6.77 -10.51
C ASN A 25 1.13 5.41 -11.23
N LEU A 26 2.17 4.59 -11.11
CA LEU A 26 2.22 3.25 -11.73
C LEU A 26 1.04 2.35 -11.30
N ASN A 27 0.42 2.63 -10.15
CA ASN A 27 -0.77 1.89 -9.73
C ASN A 27 -1.99 2.17 -10.63
N ASP A 28 -2.06 3.30 -11.33
CA ASP A 28 -3.19 3.62 -12.22
C ASP A 28 -3.30 2.67 -13.43
N PHE A 29 -2.20 2.02 -13.80
CA PHE A 29 -2.16 1.00 -14.84
C PHE A 29 -2.45 -0.41 -14.30
N ASN A 30 -2.52 -0.58 -12.97
CA ASN A 30 -2.87 -1.85 -12.36
C ASN A 30 -4.40 -2.01 -12.31
N PRO A 31 -4.99 -3.02 -13.00
CA PRO A 31 -6.44 -3.21 -13.02
C PRO A 31 -7.03 -3.56 -11.65
N LYS A 32 -6.18 -3.99 -10.70
CA LYS A 32 -6.58 -4.31 -9.31
C LYS A 32 -6.39 -3.14 -8.34
N TYR A 33 -5.98 -1.97 -8.82
CA TYR A 33 -5.85 -0.76 -8.00
C TYR A 33 -7.20 -0.05 -7.90
N PRO A 34 -7.72 0.16 -6.68
CA PRO A 34 -9.01 0.82 -6.47
C PRO A 34 -8.86 2.35 -6.61
N LYS A 35 -8.99 2.86 -7.83
CA LYS A 35 -8.89 4.30 -8.14
C LYS A 35 -9.85 5.15 -7.29
N ASN A 36 -11.10 4.71 -7.20
CA ASN A 36 -12.16 5.36 -6.42
C ASN A 36 -12.73 4.40 -5.34
N PRO A 37 -12.06 4.28 -4.18
CA PRO A 37 -12.39 3.25 -3.19
C PRO A 37 -13.71 3.57 -2.49
N LYS A 38 -14.67 2.64 -2.53
CA LYS A 38 -16.01 2.82 -1.92
C LYS A 38 -16.13 2.10 -0.58
N THR A 39 -15.44 0.97 -0.45
CA THR A 39 -15.44 0.13 0.75
C THR A 39 -14.22 0.36 1.60
N LEU A 40 -14.30 -0.02 2.89
CA LEU A 40 -13.15 0.01 3.78
C LEU A 40 -12.00 -0.85 3.25
N GLY A 41 -12.29 -2.02 2.68
CA GLY A 41 -11.30 -2.90 2.06
C GLY A 41 -10.56 -2.26 0.90
N GLU A 42 -11.29 -1.56 0.03
CA GLU A 42 -10.69 -0.81 -1.08
C GLU A 42 -9.85 0.37 -0.58
N ARG A 43 -10.27 1.06 0.49
CA ARG A 43 -9.48 2.15 1.10
C ARG A 43 -8.17 1.61 1.67
N ILE A 44 -8.21 0.50 2.41
CA ILE A 44 -7.02 -0.19 2.93
C ILE A 44 -6.10 -0.57 1.76
N ARG A 45 -6.65 -1.20 0.73
CA ARG A 45 -5.90 -1.64 -0.46
C ARG A 45 -5.27 -0.47 -1.20
N LYS A 46 -6.01 0.64 -1.38
CA LYS A 46 -5.51 1.87 -2.02
C LYS A 46 -4.31 2.40 -1.25
N THR A 47 -4.48 2.70 0.03
CA THR A 47 -3.41 3.24 0.88
C THR A 47 -2.20 2.30 0.95
N ARG A 48 -2.42 0.98 0.99
CA ARG A 48 -1.31 0.00 0.94
C ARG A 48 -0.53 0.11 -0.37
N MET A 49 -1.22 0.18 -1.51
CA MET A 49 -0.60 0.26 -2.83
C MET A 49 0.08 1.63 -3.06
N ASP A 50 -0.53 2.71 -2.59
CA ASP A 50 0.05 4.06 -2.65
C ASP A 50 1.37 4.15 -1.88
N ARG A 51 1.49 3.40 -0.78
CA ARG A 51 2.72 3.29 0.01
C ARG A 51 3.68 2.20 -0.48
N GLY A 52 3.40 1.55 -1.62
CA GLY A 52 4.25 0.49 -2.18
C GLY A 52 4.35 -0.79 -1.33
N MET A 53 3.43 -0.99 -0.39
CA MET A 53 3.53 -2.06 0.62
C MET A 53 3.00 -3.40 0.13
N LYS A 54 3.70 -4.47 0.52
CA LYS A 54 3.22 -5.85 0.42
C LYS A 54 2.19 -6.13 1.52
N ILE A 55 1.36 -7.15 1.29
CA ILE A 55 0.36 -7.61 2.27
C ILE A 55 1.00 -7.99 3.61
N LYS A 56 2.18 -8.64 3.58
CA LYS A 56 2.91 -9.06 4.79
C LYS A 56 3.37 -7.87 5.63
N GLU A 57 3.89 -6.82 4.98
CA GLU A 57 4.37 -5.61 5.66
C GLU A 57 3.22 -4.87 6.33
N LEU A 58 2.07 -4.74 5.64
CA LEU A 58 0.87 -4.17 6.27
C LEU A 58 0.37 -5.02 7.45
N ALA A 59 0.43 -6.35 7.32
CA ALA A 59 0.03 -7.26 8.38
C ALA A 59 0.91 -7.11 9.63
N GLU A 60 2.23 -6.97 9.46
CA GLU A 60 3.19 -6.71 10.54
C GLU A 60 2.91 -5.38 11.24
N ILE A 61 2.69 -4.30 10.49
CA ILE A 61 2.36 -2.97 11.04
C ILE A 61 1.08 -3.00 11.88
N ILE A 62 0.03 -3.65 11.38
CA ILE A 62 -1.24 -3.78 12.10
C ILE A 62 -1.12 -4.83 13.23
N GLY A 63 -0.15 -5.74 13.17
CA GLY A 63 0.00 -6.86 14.08
C GLY A 63 -1.09 -7.91 13.90
N VAL A 64 -1.34 -8.32 12.66
CA VAL A 64 -2.30 -9.38 12.26
C VAL A 64 -1.65 -10.33 11.26
N THR A 65 -2.37 -11.38 10.88
CA THR A 65 -1.91 -12.30 9.84
C THR A 65 -2.12 -11.70 8.43
N PRO A 66 -1.29 -12.08 7.44
CA PRO A 66 -1.51 -11.71 6.04
C PRO A 66 -2.91 -12.09 5.52
N ASP A 67 -3.45 -13.24 5.94
CA ASP A 67 -4.83 -13.66 5.64
C ASP A 67 -5.89 -12.68 6.16
N SER A 68 -5.65 -12.02 7.30
CA SER A 68 -6.56 -10.99 7.81
C SER A 68 -6.62 -9.81 6.84
N ILE A 69 -5.49 -9.38 6.29
CA ILE A 69 -5.42 -8.31 5.30
C ILE A 69 -6.13 -8.73 4.00
N ILE A 70 -5.90 -9.95 3.51
CA ILE A 70 -6.60 -10.50 2.33
C ILE A 70 -8.11 -10.53 2.55
N ASN A 71 -8.55 -10.97 3.73
CA ASN A 71 -9.96 -11.01 4.10
C ASN A 71 -10.60 -9.61 4.03
N TRP A 72 -9.87 -8.57 4.44
CA TRP A 72 -10.36 -7.20 4.43
C TRP A 72 -10.34 -6.55 3.05
N GLU A 73 -9.25 -6.72 2.29
CA GLU A 73 -9.09 -6.08 0.98
C GLU A 73 -9.91 -6.73 -0.12
N ILE A 74 -10.03 -8.07 -0.10
CA ILE A 74 -10.53 -8.84 -1.24
C ILE A 74 -11.85 -9.54 -0.91
N ARG A 75 -11.97 -10.14 0.27
CA ARG A 75 -13.13 -10.99 0.64
C ARG A 75 -14.26 -10.22 1.32
N GLY A 76 -14.15 -8.90 1.46
CA GLY A 76 -15.19 -8.03 2.03
C GLY A 76 -15.45 -8.20 3.53
N VAL A 77 -14.58 -8.91 4.25
CA VAL A 77 -14.69 -9.08 5.71
C VAL A 77 -14.27 -7.76 6.37
N LYS A 78 -15.07 -7.27 7.31
CA LYS A 78 -14.74 -6.02 8.02
C LYS A 78 -13.88 -6.31 9.27
N PRO A 79 -12.80 -5.55 9.52
CA PRO A 79 -12.12 -5.58 10.81
C PRO A 79 -13.08 -5.12 11.92
N ARG A 80 -12.88 -5.63 13.14
CA ARG A 80 -13.71 -5.33 14.31
C ARG A 80 -12.84 -5.08 15.55
N GLY A 81 -13.39 -4.37 16.53
CA GLY A 81 -12.74 -4.07 17.80
C GLY A 81 -11.36 -3.43 17.60
N ARG A 82 -10.35 -3.92 18.34
CA ARG A 82 -8.98 -3.39 18.29
C ARG A 82 -8.37 -3.36 16.87
N LYS A 83 -8.75 -4.30 16.01
CA LYS A 83 -8.24 -4.36 14.62
C LYS A 83 -8.77 -3.21 13.78
N LEU A 84 -10.03 -2.81 14.01
CA LEU A 84 -10.64 -1.67 13.32
C LEU A 84 -9.96 -0.36 13.71
N GLU A 85 -9.67 -0.17 15.00
CA GLU A 85 -8.97 1.04 15.47
C GLU A 85 -7.58 1.15 14.85
N LYS A 86 -6.80 0.06 14.83
CA LYS A 86 -5.49 0.06 14.15
C LYS A 86 -5.58 0.38 12.66
N VAL A 87 -6.61 -0.13 11.98
CA VAL A 87 -6.87 0.18 10.56
C VAL A 87 -7.20 1.66 10.37
N LYS A 88 -8.02 2.26 11.24
CA LYS A 88 -8.33 3.70 11.17
C LYS A 88 -7.07 4.54 11.34
N THR A 89 -6.27 4.26 12.37
CA THR A 89 -4.99 4.93 12.59
C THR A 89 -4.08 4.80 11.37
N PHE A 90 -3.95 3.61 10.79
CA PHE A 90 -3.18 3.39 9.56
C PHE A 90 -3.65 4.28 8.39
N LEU A 91 -4.97 4.44 8.23
CA LEU A 91 -5.57 5.29 7.18
C LEU A 91 -5.44 6.79 7.47
N GLU A 92 -5.51 7.22 8.72
CA GLU A 92 -5.37 8.62 9.14
C GLU A 92 -3.95 9.16 8.92
N HIS A 93 -2.92 8.34 9.17
CA HIS A 93 -1.53 8.71 8.83
C HIS A 93 -1.28 8.75 7.30
N SER A 94 -2.28 8.51 6.46
CA SER A 94 -2.18 8.65 5.00
C SER A 94 -2.43 10.08 4.52
N THR A 95 -3.00 10.95 5.34
CA THR A 95 -3.50 12.27 4.91
C THR A 95 -2.61 13.44 5.33
N LEU A 96 -1.37 13.19 5.79
CA LEU A 96 -0.50 14.24 6.35
C LEU A 96 0.70 14.63 5.47
N GLU A 97 0.56 14.59 4.15
CA GLU A 97 1.53 15.24 3.25
C GLU A 97 0.80 16.18 2.30
N ILE A 98 0.34 17.34 2.80
CA ILE A 98 0.38 18.65 2.11
C ILE A 98 0.26 19.73 3.21
N VAL A 99 1.37 20.37 3.58
CA VAL A 99 1.41 21.78 4.03
C VAL A 99 2.60 22.43 3.34
#